data_AF-A0A976E021-F1
#
_entry.id   AF-A0A976E021-F1
#
_cell.length_a   1.000
_cell.length_b   1.000
_cell.length_c   1.000
_cell.angle_alpha   90.00
_cell.angle_beta   90.00
_cell.angle_gamma   90.00
#
_symmetry.space_group_name_H-M   'P 1'
#
loop_
_entity.id
_entity.type
_entity.pdbx_description
1 polymer ?
#
loop_
_entity_poly.entity_id
_entity_poly.type
_entity_poly.pdbx_seq_one_letter_code
_entity_poly.pdbx_strand_id
1 'polypeptide(L)' 'MADHGSEHKHGSMDIRAQEKTFAGFIRLSIWVVCIAIAILIFMALVNA' A
#
# COMPACT_ATOMS: atom_id res chain seq x y z
N MET A 1 -18.76 7.04 38.80
CA MET A 1 -18.64 7.29 37.34
C MET A 1 -17.20 7.71 37.11
N ALA A 2 -16.31 6.78 36.77
CA ALA A 2 -14.92 7.14 36.43
C ALA A 2 -14.93 7.59 34.96
N ASP A 3 -14.68 8.87 34.72
CA ASP A 3 -14.51 9.45 33.38
C ASP A 3 -13.17 8.95 32.82
N HIS A 4 -13.23 7.96 31.93
CA HIS A 4 -12.10 7.46 31.15
C HIS A 4 -12.00 8.23 29.82
N GLY A 5 -12.15 9.55 29.85
CA GLY A 5 -12.05 10.41 28.68
C GLY A 5 -10.59 10.67 28.29
N SER A 6 -9.91 9.69 27.69
CA SER A 6 -8.75 10.01 26.86
C SER A 6 -9.24 10.92 25.73
N GLU A 7 -9.08 12.24 25.89
CA GLU A 7 -9.48 13.28 24.94
C GLU A 7 -8.66 13.14 23.65
N HIS A 8 -9.07 12.22 22.78
CA HIS A 8 -8.47 12.04 21.47
C HIS A 8 -8.91 13.20 20.58
N LYS A 9 -8.00 14.13 20.30
CA LYS A 9 -8.24 15.20 19.31
C LYS A 9 -8.31 14.59 17.92
N HIS A 10 -9.48 14.70 17.29
CA HIS A 10 -9.69 14.24 15.93
C HIS A 10 -8.62 14.84 15.00
N GLY A 11 -8.02 14.00 14.14
CA GLY A 11 -6.97 14.41 13.20
C GLY A 11 -5.58 14.65 13.80
N SER A 12 -5.41 14.55 15.13
CA SER A 12 -4.09 14.70 15.78
C SER A 12 -3.38 13.36 16.03
N MET A 13 -3.93 12.25 15.53
CA MET A 13 -3.32 10.92 15.63
C MET A 13 -2.06 10.84 14.75
N ASP A 14 -0.98 10.25 15.26
CA ASP A 14 0.21 9.98 14.46
C ASP A 14 -0.11 8.96 13.36
N ILE A 15 0.22 9.32 12.10
CA ILE A 15 -0.08 8.51 10.91
C ILE A 15 1.16 7.93 10.22
N ARG A 16 2.33 7.97 10.86
CA ARG A 16 3.60 7.59 10.21
C ARG A 16 3.60 6.13 9.73
N ALA A 17 2.93 5.24 10.48
CA ALA A 17 2.80 3.84 10.10
C ALA A 17 1.97 3.65 8.83
N GLN A 18 0.88 4.42 8.70
CA GLN A 18 -0.04 4.41 7.58
C GLN A 18 0.65 4.96 6.33
N GLU A 19 1.36 6.07 6.45
CA GLU A 19 2.17 6.66 5.35
C GLU A 19 3.23 5.67 4.85
N LYS A 20 3.98 5.03 5.77
CA LYS A 20 4.98 4.02 5.41
C LYS A 20 4.34 2.81 4.71
N THR A 21 3.18 2.38 5.18
CA THR A 21 2.43 1.27 4.59
C THR A 21 1.96 1.63 3.18
N PHE A 22 1.43 2.84 2.98
CA PHE A 22 1.01 3.32 1.68
C PHE A 22 2.18 3.41 0.69
N ALA A 23 3.33 3.97 1.13
CA ALA A 23 4.54 3.98 0.31
C ALA A 23 5.00 2.56 -0.08
N GLY A 24 4.92 1.60 0.85
CA GLY A 24 5.16 0.19 0.57
C GLY A 24 4.17 -0.40 -0.45
N PHE A 25 2.88 -0.11 -0.30
CA PHE A 25 1.81 -0.55 -1.20
C PHE A 25 2.02 -0.05 -2.62
N ILE A 26 2.40 1.22 -2.81
CA ILE A 26 2.69 1.77 -4.15
C ILE A 26 3.87 1.06 -4.80
N ARG A 27 4.95 0.81 -4.06
CA ARG A 27 6.13 0.10 -4.58
C ARG A 27 5.80 -1.34 -4.98
N LEU A 28 4.99 -2.04 -4.17
CA LEU A 28 4.50 -3.38 -4.51
C LEU A 28 3.59 -3.36 -5.74
N SER A 29 2.68 -2.39 -5.83
CA SER A 29 1.78 -2.24 -6.97
C SER A 29 2.53 -2.06 -8.28
N ILE A 30 3.59 -1.24 -8.29
CA ILE A 30 4.48 -1.07 -9.45
C ILE A 30 5.13 -2.40 -9.84
N TRP A 31 5.67 -3.14 -8.87
CA TRP A 31 6.28 -4.45 -9.11
C TRP A 31 5.30 -5.46 -9.73
N VAL A 32 4.07 -5.51 -9.20
CA VAL A 32 3.00 -6.37 -9.74
C VAL A 32 2.70 -6.04 -11.20
N VAL A 33 2.54 -4.74 -11.53
CA VAL A 33 2.30 -4.30 -12.90
C VAL A 33 3.46 -4.65 -13.82
N CYS A 34 4.71 -4.39 -13.39
CA CYS A 34 5.89 -4.72 -14.19
C CYS A 34 6.01 -6.22 -14.46
N ILE A 35 5.77 -7.07 -13.45
CA ILE A 35 5.79 -8.53 -13.61
C ILE A 35 4.68 -8.99 -14.55
N ALA A 36 3.46 -8.47 -14.40
CA ALA A 36 2.34 -8.81 -15.26
C ALA A 36 2.65 -8.49 -16.73
N ILE A 37 3.18 -7.29 -17.00
CA ILE A 37 3.61 -6.89 -18.36
C ILE A 37 4.72 -7.80 -18.88
N ALA A 38 5.73 -8.11 -18.07
CA ALA A 38 6.83 -8.98 -18.47
C ALA A 38 6.33 -10.39 -18.85
N ILE A 39 5.39 -10.94 -18.07
CA ILE A 39 4.76 -12.23 -18.37
C ILE A 39 3.95 -12.16 -19.67
N LEU A 40 3.15 -11.10 -19.87
CA LEU A 40 2.38 -10.92 -21.10
C LEU A 40 3.27 -10.85 -22.34
N ILE A 41 4.37 -10.10 -22.27
CA ILE A 41 5.36 -10.02 -23.35
C ILE A 41 6.01 -11.39 -23.58
N PHE A 42 6.44 -12.08 -22.52
CA PHE A 42 7.04 -13.40 -22.64
C PHE A 42 6.09 -14.41 -23.29
N MET A 43 4.83 -14.44 -22.85
CA MET A 43 3.80 -15.31 -23.42
C MET A 43 3.56 -14.98 -24.90
N ALA A 44 3.52 -13.70 -25.25
CA ALA A 44 3.40 -13.27 -26.64
C ALA A 44 4.62 -13.64 -27.50
N LEU A 45 5.83 -13.73 -26.94
CA LEU A 45 7.02 -14.12 -27.71
C LEU A 45 7.15 -15.64 -27.88
N VAL A 46 6.79 -16.41 -26.85
CA VAL A 46 6.95 -17.88 -26.83
C VAL A 46 5.76 -18.61 -27.43
N ASN A 47 4.56 -18.02 -27.34
CA ASN A 47 3.30 -18.57 -27.86
C ASN A 47 2.64 -17.62 -28.88
N ALA A 48 3.44 -16.80 -29.58
CA ALA A 48 2.99 -16.16 -30.83
C ALA A 48 2.80 -17.19 -31.94
#